data_AF-Q20405-F1
#
_entry.id   AF-Q20405-F1
#
_cell.length_a   1.000
_cell.length_b   1.000
_cell.length_c   1.000
_cell.angle_alpha   90.00
_cell.angle_beta   90.00
_cell.angle_gamma   90.00
#
_symmetry.space_group_name_H-M   'P 1'
#
loop_
_entity.id
_entity.type
_entity.pdbx_description
1 polymer ?
#
loop_
_entity_poly.entity_id
_entity_poly.type
_entity_poly.pdbx_seq_one_letter_code
_entity_poly.pdbx_strand_id
1 'polypeptide(L)'
;MGPITANSSKCATEDQMILQTSLLLRINVIIMTIVAIITFILTYKALFILKIRPIFHSSTKILLYTSLLFVNVHAVIFMVIQNTALIRSFTLSDKPCEIMRTTLECRFQNHVLIFGIAGVNFNQFGLTVDRLLATIIPQSYSHMGALPGVILSVLVVACSIAAPLIIAIGDPYDDIVPNCFFFPEHSAPRANIFLVTLSTLVITSIFLNFIIIYANKKLEKGCRTRFYVTQRYQKREALISTRIISYIAASQFLGLTLYSTMVLTLRLHKSMIPISIYHNMVWWAYTVPFAAVSLPALLIYRINQVGSNRKRVINRITAKVETQEEHMKSLKELWA
;
A
#
# COMPACT_ATOMS: atom_id res chain seq x y z
N MET A 1 -4.04 16.35 -51.92
CA MET A 1 -3.42 16.06 -50.61
C MET A 1 -3.16 17.39 -49.93
N GLY A 2 -4.11 17.89 -49.14
CA GLY A 2 -3.84 19.04 -48.28
C GLY A 2 -2.98 18.59 -47.10
N PRO A 3 -1.91 19.32 -46.73
CA PRO A 3 -1.05 18.92 -45.64
C PRO A 3 -1.82 18.95 -44.32
N ILE A 4 -1.53 17.94 -43.51
CA ILE A 4 -2.02 17.71 -42.17
C ILE A 4 -1.97 19.03 -41.39
N THR A 5 -3.15 19.50 -41.00
CA THR A 5 -3.34 20.63 -40.08
C THR A 5 -2.53 20.39 -38.82
N ALA A 6 -1.61 21.31 -38.55
CA ALA A 6 -1.04 21.66 -37.26
C ALA A 6 -1.30 20.65 -36.13
N ASN A 7 -0.25 19.89 -35.77
CA ASN A 7 -0.01 19.62 -34.36
C ASN A 7 0.09 21.00 -33.70
N SER A 8 -1.03 21.58 -33.26
CA SER A 8 -1.01 22.72 -32.37
C SER A 8 -0.21 22.25 -31.17
N SER A 9 1.04 22.69 -31.09
CA SER A 9 1.90 22.46 -29.93
C SER A 9 1.11 22.97 -28.72
N LYS A 10 0.49 22.06 -27.97
CA LYS A 10 -0.17 22.39 -26.71
C LYS A 10 0.98 22.80 -25.78
N CYS A 11 1.26 24.09 -25.70
CA CYS A 11 2.33 24.64 -24.87
C CYS A 11 1.81 24.91 -23.46
N ALA A 12 2.72 24.95 -22.49
CA ALA A 12 2.40 25.39 -21.15
C ALA A 12 1.88 26.83 -21.15
N THR A 13 0.82 27.06 -20.38
CA THR A 13 0.39 28.40 -19.98
C THR A 13 1.40 29.02 -19.01
N GLU A 14 1.37 30.35 -18.86
CA GLU A 14 2.25 31.08 -17.93
C GLU A 14 2.12 30.57 -16.48
N ASP A 15 0.90 30.29 -16.03
CA ASP A 15 0.64 29.69 -14.71
C ASP A 15 1.30 28.31 -14.54
N GLN A 16 1.27 27.49 -15.59
CA GLN A 16 1.92 26.17 -15.58
C GLN A 16 3.45 26.30 -15.57
N MET A 17 4.01 27.30 -16.24
CA MET A 17 5.45 27.60 -16.21
C MET A 17 5.93 27.99 -14.82
N ILE A 18 5.23 28.92 -14.17
CA ILE A 18 5.54 29.37 -12.80
C ILE A 18 5.48 28.19 -11.84
N LEU A 19 4.46 27.34 -11.97
CA LEU A 19 4.32 26.15 -11.14
C LEU A 19 5.48 25.16 -11.34
N GLN A 20 5.81 24.82 -12.59
CA GLN A 20 6.84 23.84 -12.93
C GLN A 20 8.26 24.31 -12.55
N THR A 21 8.46 25.62 -12.41
CA THR A 21 9.73 26.21 -11.98
C THR A 21 9.73 26.63 -10.51
N SER A 22 8.60 26.48 -9.82
CA SER A 22 8.44 26.93 -8.44
C SER A 22 9.38 26.22 -7.45
N LEU A 23 9.82 26.96 -6.43
CA LEU A 23 10.58 26.39 -5.32
C LEU A 23 9.79 25.29 -4.59
N LEU A 24 8.45 25.43 -4.52
CA LEU A 24 7.58 24.48 -3.84
C LEU A 24 7.56 23.11 -4.52
N LEU A 25 7.56 23.06 -5.87
CA LEU A 25 7.76 21.83 -6.62
C LEU A 25 9.07 21.16 -6.21
N ARG A 26 10.16 21.93 -6.26
CA ARG A 26 11.51 21.43 -6.06
C ARG A 26 11.65 20.83 -4.66
N ILE A 27 11.13 21.52 -3.64
CA ILE A 27 11.06 21.02 -2.26
C ILE A 27 10.24 19.72 -2.17
N ASN A 28 9.05 19.69 -2.78
CA ASN A 28 8.20 18.51 -2.77
C ASN A 28 8.92 17.29 -3.39
N VAL A 29 9.56 17.47 -4.55
CA VAL A 29 10.31 16.38 -5.21
C VAL A 29 11.45 15.87 -4.33
N ILE A 30 12.21 16.77 -3.68
CA ILE A 30 13.30 16.38 -2.79
C ILE A 30 12.76 15.55 -1.61
N ILE A 31 11.70 16.02 -0.96
CA ILE A 31 11.05 15.30 0.16
C ILE A 31 10.56 13.93 -0.29
N MET A 32 9.85 13.85 -1.42
CA MET A 32 9.32 12.61 -1.95
C MET A 32 10.41 11.62 -2.37
N THR A 33 11.54 12.12 -2.88
CA THR A 33 12.72 11.30 -3.21
C THR A 33 13.34 10.72 -1.93
N ILE A 34 13.47 11.51 -0.86
CA ILE A 34 13.94 11.01 0.45
C ILE A 34 13.00 9.93 0.97
N VAL A 35 11.67 10.13 0.89
CA VAL A 35 10.67 9.14 1.30
C VAL A 35 10.81 7.84 0.50
N ALA A 36 11.04 7.92 -0.82
CA ALA A 36 11.27 6.74 -1.67
C ALA A 36 12.55 5.97 -1.27
N ILE A 37 13.65 6.68 -0.99
CA ILE A 37 14.91 6.07 -0.53
C ILE A 37 14.71 5.38 0.82
N ILE A 38 14.03 6.04 1.78
CA ILE A 38 13.70 5.44 3.07
C ILE A 38 12.84 4.18 2.88
N THR A 39 11.88 4.22 1.96
CA THR A 39 11.03 3.06 1.63
C THR A 39 11.85 1.86 1.18
N PHE A 40 12.87 2.07 0.34
CA PHE A 40 13.77 1.01 -0.12
C PHE A 40 14.59 0.41 1.05
N ILE A 41 15.18 1.26 1.89
CA ILE A 41 15.96 0.85 3.06
C ILE A 41 15.10 0.04 4.04
N LEU A 42 13.88 0.53 4.32
CA LEU A 42 12.94 -0.17 5.21
C LEU A 42 12.45 -1.47 4.59
N THR A 43 12.24 -1.53 3.28
CA THR A 43 11.87 -2.79 2.62
C THR A 43 12.96 -3.83 2.79
N TYR A 44 14.23 -3.49 2.57
CA TYR A 44 15.34 -4.42 2.77
C TYR A 44 15.36 -4.97 4.20
N LYS A 45 15.22 -4.09 5.21
CA LYS A 45 15.12 -4.49 6.62
C LYS A 45 13.90 -5.38 6.89
N ALA A 46 12.75 -5.08 6.28
CA ALA A 46 11.54 -5.85 6.42
C ALA A 46 11.70 -7.27 5.84
N LEU A 47 12.31 -7.40 4.66
CA LEU A 47 12.63 -8.69 4.03
C LEU A 47 13.53 -9.55 4.92
N PHE A 48 14.59 -8.95 5.45
CA PHE A 48 15.52 -9.63 6.37
C PHE A 48 14.79 -10.15 7.62
N ILE A 49 13.94 -9.33 8.23
CA ILE A 49 13.16 -9.69 9.40
C ILE A 49 12.14 -10.79 9.09
N LEU A 50 11.43 -10.71 7.96
CA LEU A 50 10.46 -11.73 7.51
C LEU A 50 11.13 -13.10 7.28
N LYS A 51 12.37 -13.10 6.78
CA LYS A 51 13.16 -14.32 6.57
C LYS A 51 13.55 -14.98 7.89
N ILE A 52 14.05 -14.19 8.85
CA ILE A 52 14.59 -14.71 10.11
C ILE A 52 13.50 -15.06 11.13
N ARG A 53 12.40 -14.30 11.16
CA ARG A 53 11.37 -14.44 12.20
C ARG A 53 10.20 -15.30 11.67
N PRO A 54 10.01 -16.54 12.15
CA PRO A 54 8.85 -17.36 11.80
C PRO A 54 7.62 -16.92 12.60
N ILE A 55 7.11 -15.71 12.32
CA ILE A 55 5.89 -15.17 12.93
C ILE A 55 4.67 -15.41 12.05
N PHE A 56 4.89 -15.48 10.74
CA PHE A 56 3.83 -15.60 9.74
C PHE A 56 3.89 -16.95 9.04
N HIS A 57 2.71 -17.48 8.75
CA HIS A 57 2.51 -18.65 7.91
C HIS A 57 3.12 -18.44 6.51
N SER A 58 3.56 -19.52 5.86
CA SER A 58 4.21 -19.47 4.54
C SER A 58 3.34 -18.77 3.49
N SER A 59 2.03 -19.04 3.46
CA SER A 59 1.07 -18.34 2.59
C SER A 59 1.11 -16.81 2.78
N THR A 60 1.02 -16.33 4.02
CA THR A 60 1.05 -14.90 4.35
C THR A 60 2.39 -14.27 4.03
N LYS A 61 3.51 -14.99 4.23
CA LYS A 61 4.84 -14.49 3.86
C LYS A 61 4.93 -14.19 2.37
N ILE A 62 4.39 -15.06 1.51
CA ILE A 62 4.37 -14.84 0.06
C ILE A 62 3.62 -13.55 -0.27
N LEU A 63 2.42 -13.35 0.29
CA LEU A 63 1.66 -12.11 0.10
C LEU A 63 2.39 -10.88 0.65
N LEU A 64 3.10 -10.97 1.77
CA LEU A 64 3.91 -9.87 2.29
C LEU A 64 5.09 -9.54 1.37
N TYR A 65 5.76 -10.56 0.81
CA TYR A 65 6.82 -10.38 -0.18
C TYR A 65 6.28 -9.72 -1.46
N THR A 66 5.13 -10.19 -1.96
CA THR A 66 4.43 -9.58 -3.09
C THR A 66 4.06 -8.11 -2.79
N SER A 67 3.57 -7.80 -1.58
CA SER A 67 3.28 -6.42 -1.16
C SER A 67 4.51 -5.52 -1.21
N LEU A 68 5.63 -6.02 -0.68
CA LEU A 68 6.89 -5.28 -0.64
C LEU A 68 7.43 -5.06 -2.06
N LEU A 69 7.27 -6.03 -2.96
CA LEU A 69 7.62 -5.86 -4.37
C LEU A 69 6.83 -4.69 -5.00
N PHE A 70 5.50 -4.67 -4.85
CA PHE A 70 4.67 -3.60 -5.39
C PHE A 70 5.01 -2.22 -4.82
N VAL A 71 5.27 -2.14 -3.51
CA VAL A 71 5.73 -0.90 -2.86
C VAL A 71 7.02 -0.39 -3.49
N ASN A 72 7.97 -1.27 -3.81
CA ASN A 72 9.23 -0.85 -4.43
C ASN A 72 9.06 -0.48 -5.90
N VAL A 73 8.24 -1.21 -6.66
CA VAL A 73 7.90 -0.84 -8.04
C VAL A 73 7.27 0.55 -8.08
N HIS A 74 6.29 0.82 -7.20
CA HIS A 74 5.66 2.14 -7.05
C HIS A 74 6.69 3.20 -6.65
N ALA A 75 7.50 2.96 -5.63
CA ALA A 75 8.47 3.93 -5.13
C ALA A 75 9.53 4.28 -6.19
N VAL A 76 10.06 3.29 -6.91
CA VAL A 76 11.07 3.49 -7.96
C VAL A 76 10.48 4.27 -9.13
N ILE A 77 9.32 3.87 -9.66
CA ILE A 77 8.74 4.59 -10.80
C ILE A 77 8.32 6.00 -10.40
N PHE A 78 7.75 6.19 -9.22
CA PHE A 78 7.39 7.51 -8.71
C PHE A 78 8.61 8.40 -8.52
N MET A 79 9.71 7.85 -7.98
CA MET A 79 10.99 8.57 -7.87
C MET A 79 11.51 8.99 -9.26
N VAL A 80 11.48 8.11 -10.26
CA VAL A 80 11.89 8.45 -11.64
C VAL A 80 11.03 9.57 -12.22
N ILE A 81 9.71 9.47 -12.08
CA ILE A 81 8.75 10.48 -12.54
C ILE A 81 9.06 11.85 -11.91
N GLN A 82 9.21 11.90 -10.58
CA GLN A 82 9.46 13.14 -9.84
C GLN A 82 10.83 13.75 -10.16
N ASN A 83 11.90 12.93 -10.22
CA ASN A 83 13.23 13.43 -10.56
C ASN A 83 13.33 13.90 -12.01
N THR A 84 12.57 13.28 -12.92
CA THR A 84 12.45 13.78 -14.30
C THR A 84 11.79 15.16 -14.33
N ALA A 85 10.74 15.37 -13.53
CA ALA A 85 10.11 16.69 -13.39
C ALA A 85 11.09 17.72 -12.80
N LEU A 86 11.90 17.34 -11.80
CA LEU A 86 12.92 18.21 -11.22
C LEU A 86 14.00 18.62 -12.22
N ILE A 87 14.52 17.68 -13.02
CA ILE A 87 15.53 18.00 -14.04
C ILE A 87 14.94 18.99 -15.05
N ARG A 88 13.71 18.74 -15.53
CA ARG A 88 13.03 19.62 -16.48
C ARG A 88 12.72 21.00 -15.91
N SER A 89 12.42 21.09 -14.61
CA SER A 89 12.26 22.36 -13.88
C SER A 89 13.51 23.26 -13.95
N PHE A 90 14.70 22.69 -14.14
CA PHE A 90 15.95 23.43 -14.30
C PHE A 90 16.37 23.59 -15.75
N THR A 91 16.22 22.57 -16.60
CA THR A 91 16.75 22.59 -17.98
C THR A 91 15.80 23.19 -19.01
N LEU A 92 14.49 23.22 -18.73
CA LEU A 92 13.45 23.67 -19.65
C LEU A 92 12.65 24.86 -19.11
N SER A 93 13.23 25.63 -18.16
CA SER A 93 12.56 26.78 -17.53
C SER A 93 12.11 27.85 -18.53
N ASP A 94 12.76 27.95 -19.68
CA ASP A 94 12.51 28.98 -20.69
C ASP A 94 11.73 28.45 -21.90
N LYS A 95 11.33 27.16 -21.87
CA LYS A 95 10.74 26.45 -23.01
C LYS A 95 9.31 25.96 -22.73
N PRO A 96 8.27 26.79 -22.96
CA PRO A 96 6.90 26.45 -22.58
C PRO A 96 6.31 25.26 -23.34
N CYS A 97 6.71 25.06 -24.59
CA CYS A 97 6.20 23.95 -25.40
C CYS A 97 6.90 22.61 -25.09
N GLU A 98 8.06 22.64 -24.45
CA GLU A 98 8.83 21.44 -24.13
C GLU A 98 8.73 21.05 -22.66
N ILE A 99 8.32 21.92 -21.73
CA ILE A 99 8.34 21.61 -20.29
C ILE A 99 7.29 20.55 -19.89
N MET A 100 6.09 20.65 -20.47
CA MET A 100 4.98 19.71 -20.25
C MET A 100 5.24 18.41 -21.00
N ARG A 101 4.56 17.33 -20.61
CA ARG A 101 4.70 16.03 -21.27
C ARG A 101 3.43 15.65 -21.97
N THR A 102 3.56 15.00 -23.12
CA THR A 102 2.40 14.34 -23.74
C THR A 102 2.02 13.11 -22.93
N THR A 103 0.73 12.80 -22.86
CA THR A 103 0.24 11.57 -22.22
C THR A 103 0.80 10.31 -22.89
N LEU A 104 1.13 10.39 -24.18
CA LEU A 104 1.76 9.30 -24.93
C LEU A 104 3.17 8.99 -24.42
N GLU A 105 4.02 9.99 -24.21
CA GLU A 105 5.35 9.81 -23.60
C GLU A 105 5.24 9.26 -22.18
N CYS A 106 4.24 9.72 -21.43
CA CYS A 106 4.01 9.29 -20.06
C CYS A 106 3.39 7.90 -19.93
N ARG A 107 2.92 7.30 -21.04
CA ARG A 107 2.10 6.07 -21.01
C ARG A 107 2.74 4.95 -20.20
N PHE A 108 4.00 4.62 -20.49
CA PHE A 108 4.69 3.54 -19.79
C PHE A 108 4.84 3.84 -18.29
N GLN A 109 5.31 5.04 -17.95
CA GLN A 109 5.52 5.44 -16.56
C GLN A 109 4.22 5.46 -15.77
N ASN A 110 3.14 5.97 -16.38
CA ASN A 110 1.81 6.00 -15.80
C ASN A 110 1.25 4.59 -15.58
N HIS A 111 1.40 3.68 -16.55
CA HIS A 111 0.94 2.30 -16.42
C HIS A 111 1.66 1.55 -15.29
N VAL A 112 2.98 1.69 -15.19
CA VAL A 112 3.76 1.07 -14.11
C VAL A 112 3.39 1.65 -12.75
N LEU A 113 3.13 2.96 -12.68
CA LEU A 113 2.65 3.61 -11.45
C LEU A 113 1.29 3.05 -11.01
N ILE A 114 0.32 2.98 -11.92
CA ILE A 114 -1.02 2.42 -11.65
C ILE A 114 -0.91 0.95 -11.24
N PHE A 115 -0.08 0.16 -11.92
CA PHE A 115 0.21 -1.22 -11.55
C PHE A 115 0.72 -1.33 -10.10
N GLY A 116 1.63 -0.45 -9.69
CA GLY A 116 2.11 -0.40 -8.31
C GLY A 116 1.00 -0.07 -7.31
N ILE A 117 0.17 0.96 -7.60
CA ILE A 117 -0.96 1.36 -6.73
C ILE A 117 -1.99 0.23 -6.62
N ALA A 118 -2.38 -0.35 -7.76
CA ALA A 118 -3.32 -1.46 -7.83
C ALA A 118 -2.79 -2.66 -7.03
N GLY A 119 -1.52 -3.01 -7.25
CA GLY A 119 -0.85 -4.11 -6.58
C GLY A 119 -0.80 -3.98 -5.07
N VAL A 120 -0.44 -2.81 -4.53
CA VAL A 120 -0.45 -2.59 -3.07
C VAL A 120 -1.86 -2.79 -2.50
N ASN A 121 -2.89 -2.25 -3.16
CA ASN A 121 -4.26 -2.32 -2.66
C ASN A 121 -4.90 -3.71 -2.81
N PHE A 122 -4.78 -4.33 -3.98
CA PHE A 122 -5.27 -5.68 -4.22
C PHE A 122 -4.53 -6.69 -3.33
N ASN A 123 -3.23 -6.53 -3.12
CA ASN A 123 -2.50 -7.38 -2.18
C ASN A 123 -2.96 -7.20 -0.73
N GLN A 124 -3.29 -5.97 -0.31
CA GLN A 124 -3.84 -5.70 1.01
C GLN A 124 -5.21 -6.37 1.22
N PHE A 125 -6.06 -6.37 0.19
CA PHE A 125 -7.30 -7.14 0.20
C PHE A 125 -7.01 -8.64 0.24
N GLY A 126 -6.07 -9.12 -0.58
CA GLY A 126 -5.60 -10.52 -0.59
C GLY A 126 -5.10 -11.00 0.77
N LEU A 127 -4.35 -10.18 1.50
CA LEU A 127 -3.96 -10.46 2.89
C LEU A 127 -5.16 -10.62 3.82
N THR A 128 -6.20 -9.81 3.64
CA THR A 128 -7.44 -9.91 4.43
C THR A 128 -8.19 -11.20 4.12
N VAL A 129 -8.28 -11.60 2.84
CA VAL A 129 -8.86 -12.88 2.42
C VAL A 129 -8.05 -14.06 2.97
N ASP A 130 -6.72 -14.01 2.91
CA ASP A 130 -5.84 -15.02 3.50
C ASP A 130 -6.07 -15.17 5.02
N ARG A 131 -6.30 -14.06 5.74
CA ARG A 131 -6.67 -14.10 7.17
C ARG A 131 -8.07 -14.66 7.40
N LEU A 132 -9.02 -14.37 6.51
CA LEU A 132 -10.37 -14.93 6.56
C LEU A 132 -10.33 -16.44 6.40
N LEU A 133 -9.58 -16.96 5.41
CA LEU A 133 -9.39 -18.40 5.19
C LEU A 133 -8.76 -19.08 6.41
N ALA A 134 -7.70 -18.49 6.97
CA ALA A 134 -7.06 -18.99 8.18
C ALA A 134 -8.00 -19.04 9.40
N THR A 135 -9.05 -18.21 9.43
CA THR A 135 -10.02 -18.13 10.53
C THR A 135 -11.19 -19.10 10.33
N ILE A 136 -11.69 -19.27 9.10
CA ILE A 136 -12.84 -20.14 8.79
C ILE A 136 -12.43 -21.62 8.75
N ILE A 137 -11.30 -21.95 8.12
CA ILE A 137 -10.84 -23.33 7.89
C ILE A 137 -9.42 -23.59 8.42
N PRO A 138 -9.17 -23.41 9.74
CA PRO A 138 -7.80 -23.41 10.28
C PRO A 138 -7.01 -24.70 10.03
N GLN A 139 -7.66 -25.87 10.11
CA GLN A 139 -7.00 -27.16 9.90
C GLN A 139 -6.57 -27.35 8.44
N SER A 140 -7.50 -27.17 7.50
CA SER A 140 -7.21 -27.26 6.06
C SER A 140 -6.17 -26.24 5.64
N TYR A 141 -6.32 -24.98 6.08
CA TYR A 141 -5.37 -23.90 5.80
C TYR A 141 -3.95 -24.24 6.26
N SER A 142 -3.79 -24.88 7.43
CA SER A 142 -2.48 -25.30 7.94
C SER A 142 -1.84 -26.41 7.10
N HIS A 143 -2.63 -27.30 6.52
CA HIS A 143 -2.14 -28.38 5.65
C HIS A 143 -1.82 -27.90 4.24
N MET A 144 -2.46 -26.84 3.76
CA MET A 144 -2.22 -26.27 2.43
C MET A 144 -0.89 -25.52 2.30
N GLY A 145 -0.23 -25.19 3.41
CA GLY A 145 1.09 -24.55 3.42
C GLY A 145 1.12 -23.21 2.67
N ALA A 146 1.85 -23.16 1.56
CA ALA A 146 2.03 -21.94 0.76
C ALA A 146 0.94 -21.72 -0.32
N LEU A 147 0.15 -22.74 -0.64
CA LEU A 147 -0.74 -22.74 -1.81
C LEU A 147 -1.74 -21.58 -1.86
N PRO A 148 -2.47 -21.24 -0.77
CA PRO A 148 -3.45 -20.14 -0.81
C PRO A 148 -2.80 -18.80 -1.16
N GLY A 149 -1.60 -18.55 -0.60
CA GLY A 149 -0.83 -17.33 -0.81
C GLY A 149 -0.30 -17.23 -2.23
N VAL A 150 0.13 -18.35 -2.82
CA VAL A 150 0.54 -18.38 -4.24
C VAL A 150 -0.64 -18.04 -5.15
N ILE A 151 -1.80 -18.69 -4.94
CA ILE A 151 -3.00 -18.44 -5.75
C ILE A 151 -3.44 -16.97 -5.62
N LEU A 152 -3.52 -16.45 -4.39
CA LEU A 152 -3.90 -15.06 -4.15
C LEU A 152 -2.88 -14.08 -4.76
N SER A 153 -1.57 -14.33 -4.62
CA SER A 153 -0.54 -13.49 -5.23
C SER A 153 -0.62 -13.47 -6.76
N VAL A 154 -0.88 -14.62 -7.40
CA VAL A 154 -1.06 -14.69 -8.86
C VAL A 154 -2.29 -13.89 -9.30
N LEU A 155 -3.42 -14.04 -8.59
CA LEU A 155 -4.64 -13.27 -8.86
C LEU A 155 -4.40 -11.76 -8.69
N VAL A 156 -3.70 -11.37 -7.63
CA VAL A 156 -3.34 -9.97 -7.37
C VAL A 156 -2.48 -9.42 -8.49
N VAL A 157 -1.43 -10.14 -8.92
CA VAL A 157 -0.57 -9.70 -10.03
C VAL A 157 -1.37 -9.56 -11.33
N ALA A 158 -2.21 -10.54 -11.67
CA ALA A 158 -3.05 -10.49 -12.86
C ALA A 158 -4.01 -9.29 -12.84
N CYS A 159 -4.71 -9.06 -11.72
CA CYS A 159 -5.61 -7.91 -11.56
C CYS A 159 -4.84 -6.57 -11.64
N SER A 160 -3.62 -6.53 -11.09
CA SER A 160 -2.78 -5.34 -11.09
C SER A 160 -2.27 -4.99 -12.49
N ILE A 161 -1.99 -5.99 -13.33
CA ILE A 161 -1.64 -5.79 -14.76
C ILE A 161 -2.88 -5.34 -15.54
N ALA A 162 -4.05 -5.92 -15.26
CA ALA A 162 -5.29 -5.58 -15.94
C ALA A 162 -5.74 -4.13 -15.64
N ALA A 163 -5.54 -3.63 -14.42
CA ALA A 163 -6.00 -2.30 -14.00
C ALA A 163 -5.56 -1.15 -14.94
N PRO A 164 -4.25 -0.92 -15.23
CA PRO A 164 -3.85 0.12 -16.16
C PRO A 164 -4.37 -0.12 -17.58
N LEU A 165 -4.44 -1.38 -18.02
CA LEU A 165 -4.96 -1.72 -19.37
C LEU A 165 -6.43 -1.35 -19.52
N ILE A 166 -7.26 -1.62 -18.50
CA ILE A 166 -8.69 -1.29 -18.47
C ILE A 166 -8.89 0.23 -18.45
N ILE A 167 -8.12 0.95 -17.63
CA ILE A 167 -8.17 2.42 -17.57
C ILE A 167 -7.80 3.03 -18.93
N ALA A 168 -6.84 2.42 -19.64
CA ALA A 168 -6.28 2.89 -20.91
C ALA A 168 -7.12 2.58 -22.17
N ILE A 169 -8.18 1.76 -22.10
CA ILE A 169 -8.93 1.31 -23.30
C ILE A 169 -9.42 2.51 -24.14
N GLY A 170 -9.04 2.61 -25.41
CA GLY A 170 -9.53 3.69 -26.27
C GLY A 170 -9.13 5.10 -25.85
N ASP A 171 -8.09 5.26 -25.01
CA ASP A 171 -7.50 6.58 -24.76
C ASP A 171 -6.60 6.98 -25.96
N PRO A 172 -6.82 8.15 -26.57
CA PRO A 172 -6.01 8.63 -27.70
C PRO A 172 -4.61 9.13 -27.31
N TYR A 173 -4.36 9.40 -26.02
CA TYR A 173 -3.11 9.95 -25.49
C TYR A 173 -2.65 11.27 -26.13
N ASP A 174 -3.57 12.14 -26.54
CA ASP A 174 -3.34 13.43 -27.22
C ASP A 174 -3.33 14.65 -26.27
N ASP A 175 -3.37 14.42 -24.96
CA ASP A 175 -3.34 15.46 -23.93
C ASP A 175 -1.91 15.80 -23.45
N ILE A 176 -1.76 16.98 -22.86
CA ILE A 176 -0.55 17.39 -22.16
C ILE A 176 -0.77 17.34 -20.65
N VAL A 177 0.19 16.75 -19.94
CA VAL A 177 0.18 16.62 -18.49
C VAL A 177 1.43 17.25 -17.87
N PRO A 178 1.30 17.85 -16.67
CA PRO A 178 2.44 18.42 -15.96
C PRO A 178 3.42 17.36 -15.48
N ASN A 179 2.94 16.14 -15.22
CA ASN A 179 3.75 15.04 -14.74
C ASN A 179 3.09 13.70 -15.06
N CYS A 180 3.87 12.64 -15.19
CA CYS A 180 3.37 11.34 -15.66
C CYS A 180 2.55 10.56 -14.62
N PHE A 181 2.44 11.05 -13.39
CA PHE A 181 1.53 10.46 -12.40
C PHE A 181 0.07 10.93 -12.54
N PHE A 182 -0.19 11.94 -13.37
CA PHE A 182 -1.56 12.37 -13.67
C PHE A 182 -2.23 11.39 -14.63
N PHE A 183 -3.53 11.18 -14.45
CA PHE A 183 -4.34 10.43 -15.40
C PHE A 183 -4.62 11.28 -16.65
N PRO A 184 -4.61 10.70 -17.86
CA PRO A 184 -5.10 11.36 -19.07
C PRO A 184 -6.54 11.86 -18.91
N GLU A 185 -6.92 12.92 -19.62
CA GLU A 185 -8.25 13.53 -19.47
C GLU A 185 -9.35 12.59 -19.96
N HIS A 186 -9.14 11.96 -21.12
CA HIS A 186 -10.05 10.95 -21.69
C HIS A 186 -10.21 9.70 -20.81
N SER A 187 -9.19 9.32 -20.04
CA SER A 187 -9.24 8.22 -19.06
C SER A 187 -9.77 8.64 -17.69
N ALA A 188 -9.99 9.93 -17.43
CA ALA A 188 -10.31 10.44 -16.10
C ALA A 188 -11.58 9.82 -15.47
N PRO A 189 -12.70 9.59 -16.19
CA PRO A 189 -13.88 8.94 -15.61
C PRO A 189 -13.61 7.50 -15.15
N ARG A 190 -12.82 6.75 -15.91
CA ARG A 190 -12.44 5.36 -15.58
C ARG A 190 -11.43 5.31 -14.45
N ALA A 191 -10.50 6.26 -14.41
CA ALA A 191 -9.62 6.46 -13.27
C ALA A 191 -10.42 6.76 -11.99
N ASN A 192 -11.49 7.57 -12.06
CA ASN A 192 -12.37 7.82 -10.92
C ASN A 192 -13.05 6.53 -10.44
N ILE A 193 -13.60 5.72 -11.35
CA ILE A 193 -14.19 4.40 -11.01
C ILE A 193 -13.16 3.49 -10.34
N PHE A 194 -11.92 3.47 -10.85
CA PHE A 194 -10.82 2.72 -10.26
C PHE A 194 -10.52 3.18 -8.82
N LEU A 195 -10.41 4.49 -8.58
CA LEU A 195 -10.17 5.04 -7.24
C LEU A 195 -11.31 4.76 -6.26
N VAL A 196 -12.56 4.82 -6.72
CA VAL A 196 -13.74 4.43 -5.93
C VAL A 196 -13.68 2.94 -5.60
N THR A 197 -13.35 2.09 -6.58
CA THR A 197 -13.20 0.65 -6.38
C THR A 197 -12.14 0.32 -5.33
N LEU A 198 -10.96 0.95 -5.42
CA LEU A 198 -9.90 0.77 -4.42
C LEU A 198 -10.37 1.21 -3.02
N SER A 199 -11.06 2.35 -2.93
CA SER A 199 -11.59 2.87 -1.67
C SER A 199 -12.60 1.88 -1.04
N THR A 200 -13.50 1.33 -1.84
CA THR A 200 -14.48 0.31 -1.40
C THR A 200 -13.79 -0.97 -0.92
N LEU A 201 -12.78 -1.45 -1.64
CA LEU A 201 -12.00 -2.64 -1.24
C LEU A 201 -11.30 -2.44 0.11
N VAL A 202 -10.75 -1.25 0.34
CA VAL A 202 -10.11 -0.91 1.62
C VAL A 202 -11.13 -0.87 2.76
N ILE A 203 -12.27 -0.20 2.57
CA ILE A 203 -13.34 -0.14 3.59
C ILE A 203 -13.84 -1.55 3.91
N THR A 204 -14.06 -2.37 2.88
CA THR A 204 -14.46 -3.77 3.03
C THR A 204 -13.39 -4.57 3.79
N SER A 205 -12.11 -4.36 3.47
CA SER A 205 -11.00 -5.00 4.18
C SER A 205 -11.00 -4.64 5.67
N ILE A 206 -11.26 -3.38 6.01
CA ILE A 206 -11.33 -2.94 7.41
C ILE A 206 -12.45 -3.67 8.15
N PHE A 207 -13.66 -3.67 7.57
CA PHE A 207 -14.81 -4.33 8.17
C PHE A 207 -14.58 -5.83 8.36
N LEU A 208 -14.04 -6.51 7.35
CA LEU A 208 -13.65 -7.92 7.44
C LEU A 208 -12.57 -8.14 8.51
N ASN A 209 -11.54 -7.29 8.58
CA ASN A 209 -10.51 -7.40 9.62
C ASN A 209 -11.09 -7.24 11.03
N PHE A 210 -12.06 -6.34 11.25
CA PHE A 210 -12.76 -6.23 12.54
C PHE A 210 -13.53 -7.49 12.89
N ILE A 211 -14.29 -8.05 11.93
CA ILE A 211 -15.01 -9.32 12.11
C ILE A 211 -14.03 -10.45 12.44
N ILE A 212 -12.92 -10.56 11.70
CA ILE A 212 -11.90 -11.59 11.89
C ILE A 212 -11.25 -11.46 13.28
N ILE A 213 -10.92 -10.25 13.73
CA ILE A 213 -10.37 -10.01 15.07
C ILE A 213 -11.36 -10.43 16.14
N TYR A 214 -12.64 -10.06 15.98
CA TYR A 214 -13.69 -10.41 16.92
C TYR A 214 -13.93 -11.93 16.99
N ALA A 215 -14.03 -12.58 15.82
CA ALA A 215 -14.18 -14.02 15.71
C ALA A 215 -12.99 -14.75 16.34
N ASN A 216 -11.76 -14.35 16.03
CA ASN A 216 -10.55 -14.94 16.62
C ASN A 216 -10.48 -14.75 18.14
N LYS A 217 -10.89 -13.59 18.67
CA LYS A 217 -10.97 -13.35 20.12
C LYS A 217 -12.03 -14.21 20.81
N LYS A 218 -13.19 -14.41 20.16
CA LYS A 218 -14.25 -15.31 20.67
C LYS A 218 -13.77 -16.77 20.68
N LEU A 219 -13.08 -17.20 19.63
CA LEU A 219 -12.50 -18.55 19.51
C LEU A 219 -11.33 -18.79 20.48
N GLU A 220 -10.60 -17.74 20.90
CA GLU A 220 -9.57 -17.80 21.94
C GLU A 220 -10.18 -18.01 23.34
N LYS A 221 -11.31 -17.34 23.63
CA LYS A 221 -12.06 -17.52 24.90
C LYS A 221 -12.76 -18.88 25.00
N GLY A 222 -13.17 -19.46 23.86
CA GLY A 222 -13.78 -20.78 23.78
C GLY A 222 -12.79 -21.87 24.21
N CYS A 223 -12.83 -22.25 25.49
CA CYS A 223 -11.87 -23.09 26.22
C CYS A 223 -11.63 -24.52 25.69
N ARG A 224 -12.31 -24.97 24.61
CA ARG A 224 -12.23 -26.38 24.13
C ARG A 224 -10.86 -26.82 23.62
N THR A 225 -9.93 -25.91 23.32
CA THR A 225 -8.61 -26.27 22.77
C THR A 225 -7.46 -26.09 23.77
N ARG A 226 -7.71 -26.07 25.08
CA ARG A 226 -6.65 -25.88 26.10
C ARG A 226 -5.58 -26.98 26.03
N PHE A 227 -5.96 -28.20 25.63
CA PHE A 227 -5.10 -29.39 25.64
C PHE A 227 -4.29 -29.61 24.35
N TYR A 228 -4.75 -29.13 23.19
CA TYR A 228 -4.04 -29.34 21.92
C TYR A 228 -3.07 -28.19 21.62
N VAL A 229 -1.78 -28.40 21.90
CA VAL A 229 -0.71 -27.41 21.75
C VAL A 229 -0.61 -26.87 20.32
N THR A 230 -0.71 -27.73 19.31
CA THR A 230 -0.62 -27.33 17.88
C THR A 230 -1.76 -26.39 17.48
N GLN A 231 -3.00 -26.70 17.84
CA GLN A 231 -4.15 -25.86 17.54
C GLN A 231 -4.05 -24.50 18.26
N ARG A 232 -3.54 -24.49 19.50
CA ARG A 232 -3.28 -23.26 20.25
C ARG A 232 -2.23 -22.40 19.57
N TYR A 233 -1.16 -23.00 19.08
CA TYR A 233 -0.11 -22.28 18.34
C TYR A 233 -0.66 -21.65 17.06
N GLN A 234 -1.36 -22.42 16.22
CA GLN A 234 -1.97 -21.93 14.97
C GLN A 234 -2.97 -20.78 15.22
N LYS A 235 -3.84 -20.90 16.23
CA LYS A 235 -4.77 -19.82 16.61
C LYS A 235 -4.02 -18.56 17.03
N ARG A 236 -2.96 -18.69 17.84
CA ARG A 236 -2.16 -17.55 18.30
C ARG A 236 -1.42 -16.89 17.14
N GLU A 237 -0.88 -17.68 16.23
CA GLU A 237 -0.23 -17.20 15.01
C GLU A 237 -1.20 -16.41 14.12
N ALA A 238 -2.40 -16.98 13.87
CA ALA A 238 -3.46 -16.32 13.11
C ALA A 238 -3.88 -14.99 13.75
N LEU A 239 -4.04 -14.95 15.08
CA LEU A 239 -4.42 -13.75 15.81
C LEU A 239 -3.33 -12.66 15.79
N ILE A 240 -2.06 -13.03 16.00
CA ILE A 240 -0.94 -12.08 15.94
C ILE A 240 -0.82 -11.53 14.51
N SER A 241 -0.82 -12.40 13.51
CA SER A 241 -0.74 -12.01 12.10
C SER A 241 -1.88 -11.09 11.68
N THR A 242 -3.13 -11.44 12.03
CA THR A 242 -4.33 -10.62 11.74
C THR A 242 -4.20 -9.24 12.37
N ARG A 243 -3.75 -9.14 13.63
CA ARG A 243 -3.55 -7.83 14.27
C ARG A 243 -2.55 -6.99 13.49
N ILE A 244 -1.40 -7.56 13.10
CA ILE A 244 -0.39 -6.82 12.31
C ILE A 244 -1.00 -6.33 10.99
N ILE A 245 -1.67 -7.21 10.24
CA ILE A 245 -2.28 -6.87 8.94
C ILE A 245 -3.38 -5.81 9.10
N SER A 246 -4.20 -5.88 10.15
CA SER A 246 -5.24 -4.87 10.41
C SER A 246 -4.67 -3.48 10.67
N TYR A 247 -3.54 -3.37 11.37
CA TYR A 247 -2.87 -2.09 11.58
C TYR A 247 -2.26 -1.55 10.29
N ILE A 248 -1.69 -2.43 9.46
CA ILE A 248 -1.18 -2.03 8.13
C ILE A 248 -2.35 -1.54 7.26
N ALA A 249 -3.46 -2.29 7.22
CA ALA A 249 -4.66 -1.91 6.48
C ALA A 249 -5.20 -0.54 6.90
N ALA A 250 -5.27 -0.26 8.20
CA ALA A 250 -5.71 1.02 8.73
C ALA A 250 -4.79 2.18 8.30
N SER A 251 -3.46 1.95 8.24
CA SER A 251 -2.50 2.95 7.74
C SER A 251 -2.64 3.19 6.24
N GLN A 252 -2.81 2.12 5.45
CA GLN A 252 -3.04 2.24 4.00
C GLN A 252 -4.35 2.95 3.69
N PHE A 253 -5.39 2.72 4.50
CA PHE A 253 -6.67 3.43 4.43
C PHE A 253 -6.51 4.93 4.62
N LEU A 254 -5.83 5.33 5.70
CA LEU A 254 -5.58 6.75 5.94
C LEU A 254 -4.87 7.37 4.73
N GLY A 255 -3.87 6.69 4.16
CA GLY A 255 -3.20 7.13 2.95
C GLY A 255 -4.13 7.26 1.74
N LEU A 256 -4.91 6.24 1.41
CA LEU A 256 -5.72 6.19 0.19
C LEU A 256 -7.00 7.03 0.28
N THR A 257 -7.69 7.03 1.41
CA THR A 257 -8.89 7.85 1.59
C THR A 257 -8.53 9.33 1.59
N LEU A 258 -7.40 9.72 2.20
CA LEU A 258 -6.89 11.09 2.07
C LEU A 258 -6.60 11.41 0.60
N TYR A 259 -5.92 10.53 -0.14
CA TYR A 259 -5.66 10.73 -1.57
C TYR A 259 -6.95 10.89 -2.38
N SER A 260 -7.89 9.94 -2.27
CA SER A 260 -9.13 9.95 -3.03
C SER A 260 -10.01 11.14 -2.69
N THR A 261 -10.16 11.48 -1.40
CA THR A 261 -10.94 12.64 -0.95
C THR A 261 -10.30 13.94 -1.41
N MET A 262 -8.98 14.10 -1.27
CA MET A 262 -8.28 15.30 -1.71
C MET A 262 -8.36 15.47 -3.22
N VAL A 263 -8.09 14.42 -4.00
CA VAL A 263 -8.15 14.49 -5.47
C VAL A 263 -9.57 14.75 -5.96
N LEU A 264 -10.58 14.10 -5.38
CA LEU A 264 -11.98 14.32 -5.77
C LEU A 264 -12.44 15.74 -5.42
N THR A 265 -12.11 16.22 -4.21
CA THR A 265 -12.45 17.58 -3.77
C THR A 265 -11.80 18.62 -4.68
N LEU A 266 -10.51 18.43 -5.02
CA LEU A 266 -9.80 19.29 -5.96
C LEU A 266 -10.47 19.26 -7.34
N ARG A 267 -10.83 18.08 -7.86
CA ARG A 267 -11.51 17.95 -9.15
C ARG A 267 -12.87 18.65 -9.19
N LEU A 268 -13.68 18.51 -8.13
CA LEU A 268 -15.01 19.13 -8.05
C LEU A 268 -14.95 20.66 -7.94
N HIS A 269 -13.94 21.19 -7.24
CA HIS A 269 -13.78 22.63 -7.03
C HIS A 269 -12.75 23.26 -7.97
N LYS A 270 -12.35 22.55 -9.03
CA LYS A 270 -11.32 23.02 -9.99
C LYS A 270 -11.65 24.40 -10.56
N SER A 271 -12.93 24.71 -10.80
CA SER A 271 -13.38 26.00 -11.33
C SER A 271 -13.26 27.17 -10.33
N MET A 272 -13.21 26.89 -9.02
CA MET A 272 -13.13 27.91 -7.98
C MET A 272 -11.69 28.18 -7.51
N ILE A 273 -10.74 27.30 -7.86
CA ILE A 273 -9.36 27.38 -7.38
C ILE A 273 -8.47 27.95 -8.48
N PRO A 274 -7.71 29.05 -8.23
CA PRO A 274 -6.71 29.54 -9.16
C PRO A 274 -5.75 28.45 -9.59
N ILE A 275 -5.38 28.43 -10.88
CA ILE A 275 -4.58 27.37 -11.51
C ILE A 275 -3.25 27.13 -10.76
N SER A 276 -2.62 28.22 -10.29
CA SER A 276 -1.37 28.20 -9.52
C SER A 276 -1.49 27.49 -8.17
N ILE A 277 -2.65 27.63 -7.50
CA ILE A 277 -2.93 26.98 -6.21
C ILE A 277 -3.34 25.52 -6.43
N TYR A 278 -4.20 25.27 -7.43
CA TYR A 278 -4.75 23.95 -7.72
C TYR A 278 -3.66 22.90 -7.92
N HIS A 279 -2.69 23.16 -8.80
CA HIS A 279 -1.67 22.16 -9.10
C HIS A 279 -0.70 21.93 -7.94
N ASN A 280 -0.35 22.98 -7.19
CA ASN A 280 0.42 22.86 -5.96
C ASN A 280 -0.31 21.96 -4.95
N MET A 281 -1.61 22.18 -4.77
CA MET A 281 -2.45 21.32 -3.92
C MET A 281 -2.46 19.88 -4.43
N VAL A 282 -2.54 19.64 -5.73
CA VAL A 282 -2.53 18.26 -6.29
C VAL A 282 -1.22 17.54 -5.98
N TRP A 283 -0.07 18.21 -6.04
CA TRP A 283 1.21 17.59 -5.70
C TRP A 283 1.31 17.18 -4.23
N TRP A 284 0.80 18.01 -3.33
CA TRP A 284 0.74 17.69 -1.89
C TRP A 284 -0.36 16.68 -1.56
N ALA A 285 -1.45 16.65 -2.34
CA ALA A 285 -2.54 15.70 -2.20
C ALA A 285 -2.14 14.27 -2.57
N TYR A 286 -1.02 14.07 -3.27
CA TYR A 286 -0.53 12.73 -3.62
C TYR A 286 0.10 12.03 -2.41
N THR A 287 -0.73 11.48 -1.52
CA THR A 287 -0.33 10.85 -0.26
C THR A 287 0.13 9.40 -0.38
N VAL A 288 0.06 8.81 -1.58
CA VAL A 288 0.42 7.41 -1.85
C VAL A 288 1.85 7.04 -1.41
N PRO A 289 2.91 7.87 -1.60
CA PRO A 289 4.26 7.55 -1.15
C PRO A 289 4.36 7.40 0.37
N PHE A 290 3.59 8.18 1.12
CA PHE A 290 3.52 8.05 2.58
C PHE A 290 2.82 6.75 3.00
N ALA A 291 1.80 6.33 2.25
CA ALA A 291 1.20 5.01 2.43
C ALA A 291 2.23 3.90 2.15
N ALA A 292 2.97 4.01 1.04
CA ALA A 292 3.98 3.05 0.61
C ALA A 292 5.10 2.87 1.65
N VAL A 293 5.65 3.96 2.22
CA VAL A 293 6.68 3.88 3.29
C VAL A 293 6.12 3.32 4.60
N SER A 294 4.85 3.59 4.90
CA SER A 294 4.22 3.12 6.15
C SER A 294 4.14 1.59 6.22
N LEU A 295 4.03 0.90 5.08
CA LEU A 295 3.93 -0.56 5.02
C LEU A 295 5.16 -1.26 5.62
N PRO A 296 6.39 -1.11 5.08
CA PRO A 296 7.57 -1.75 5.66
C PRO A 296 7.88 -1.20 7.07
N ALA A 297 7.64 0.09 7.32
CA ALA A 297 7.86 0.69 8.64
C ALA A 297 7.01 0.00 9.74
N LEU A 298 5.70 -0.11 9.50
CA LEU A 298 4.76 -0.73 10.44
C LEU A 298 5.02 -2.23 10.57
N LEU A 299 5.36 -2.90 9.47
CA LEU A 299 5.70 -4.32 9.50
C LEU A 299 6.89 -4.58 10.42
N ILE A 300 7.98 -3.82 10.27
CA ILE A 300 9.16 -3.92 11.14
C ILE A 300 8.80 -3.61 12.59
N TYR A 301 8.12 -2.48 12.83
CA TYR A 301 7.75 -2.03 14.16
C TYR A 301 6.94 -3.09 14.90
N ARG A 302 5.90 -3.63 14.24
CA ARG A 302 5.01 -4.62 14.86
C ARG A 302 5.68 -5.97 15.08
N ILE A 303 6.50 -6.45 14.15
CA ILE A 303 7.28 -7.68 14.35
C ILE A 303 8.21 -7.54 15.57
N ASN A 304 8.92 -6.42 15.67
CA ASN A 304 9.82 -6.16 16.79
C ASN A 304 9.05 -6.02 18.11
N GLN A 305 7.88 -5.38 18.10
CA GLN A 305 7.01 -5.28 19.26
C GLN A 305 6.55 -6.66 19.75
N VAL A 306 6.12 -7.54 18.84
CA VAL A 306 5.75 -8.93 19.17
C VAL A 306 6.94 -9.69 19.74
N GLY A 307 8.13 -9.53 19.14
CA GLY A 307 9.36 -10.14 19.65
C GLY A 307 9.74 -9.66 21.05
N SER A 308 9.66 -8.34 21.29
CA SER A 308 9.93 -7.72 22.59
C SER A 308 8.93 -8.20 23.65
N ASN A 309 7.64 -8.22 23.33
CA ASN A 309 6.59 -8.73 24.22
C ASN A 309 6.81 -10.20 24.57
N ARG A 310 7.20 -11.03 23.59
CA ARG A 310 7.53 -12.44 23.85
C ARG A 310 8.72 -12.58 24.80
N LYS A 311 9.80 -11.81 24.59
CA LYS A 311 10.96 -11.81 25.51
C LYS A 311 10.56 -11.40 26.93
N ARG A 312 9.77 -10.35 27.08
CA ARG A 312 9.26 -9.90 28.40
C ARG A 312 8.45 -10.99 29.10
N VAL A 313 7.55 -11.67 28.38
CA VAL A 313 6.74 -12.76 28.95
C VAL A 313 7.62 -13.93 29.38
N ILE A 314 8.60 -14.33 28.57
CA ILE A 314 9.54 -15.40 28.92
C ILE A 314 10.33 -15.01 30.17
N ASN A 315 10.94 -13.82 30.20
CA ASN A 315 11.69 -13.34 31.35
C ASN A 315 10.83 -13.29 32.62
N ARG A 316 9.56 -12.89 32.50
CA ARG A 316 8.62 -12.89 33.64
C ARG A 316 8.34 -14.29 34.17
N ILE A 317 8.21 -15.29 33.29
CA ILE A 317 7.99 -16.68 33.69
C ILE A 317 9.26 -17.27 34.30
N THR A 318 10.44 -17.00 33.72
CA THR A 318 11.73 -17.51 34.20
C THR A 318 12.19 -16.84 35.51
N ALA A 319 11.87 -15.55 35.71
CA ALA A 319 12.19 -14.84 36.94
C ALA A 319 11.22 -15.17 38.09
N LYS A 320 10.08 -15.82 37.81
CA LYS A 320 9.16 -16.26 38.85
C LYS A 320 9.79 -17.44 39.59
N VAL A 321 10.31 -17.19 40.79
CA VAL A 321 10.63 -18.25 41.75
C VAL A 321 9.30 -18.71 42.35
N GLU A 322 8.69 -19.75 41.78
CA GLU A 322 7.49 -20.33 42.38
C GLU A 322 7.85 -21.04 43.69
N THR A 323 7.19 -20.65 44.77
CA THR A 323 7.16 -21.47 45.99
C THR A 323 6.34 -22.73 45.70
N GLN A 324 6.61 -23.84 46.42
CA GLN A 324 5.84 -25.08 46.25
C GLN A 324 4.32 -24.85 46.41
N GLU A 325 3.92 -23.95 47.31
CA GLU A 325 2.51 -23.57 47.52
C GLU A 325 1.90 -22.87 46.30
N GLU A 326 2.60 -21.91 45.71
CA GLU A 326 2.14 -21.23 44.48
C GLU A 326 2.02 -22.22 43.32
N HIS A 327 2.98 -23.14 43.19
CA HIS A 327 2.94 -24.16 42.15
C HIS A 327 1.72 -25.07 42.34
N MET A 328 1.49 -25.56 43.56
CA MET A 328 0.34 -26.42 43.88
C MET A 328 -1.00 -25.69 43.70
N LYS A 329 -1.06 -24.40 44.05
CA LYS A 329 -2.24 -23.55 43.79
C LYS A 329 -2.49 -23.39 42.30
N SER A 330 -1.44 -23.15 41.51
CA SER A 330 -1.56 -23.04 40.05
C SER A 330 -2.06 -24.33 39.41
N LEU A 331 -1.59 -25.50 39.89
CA LEU A 331 -2.08 -26.79 39.45
C LEU A 331 -3.56 -26.93 39.80
N LYS A 332 -3.98 -26.64 41.04
CA LYS A 332 -5.40 -26.69 41.43
C LYS A 332 -6.28 -25.79 40.54
N GLU A 333 -5.85 -24.57 40.22
CA GLU A 333 -6.55 -23.66 39.30
C GLU A 333 -6.56 -24.15 37.84
N LEU A 334 -5.60 -24.98 37.43
CA LEU A 334 -5.56 -25.60 36.10
C LEU A 334 -6.51 -26.81 36.00
N TRP A 335 -6.72 -27.52 37.11
CA TRP A 335 -7.56 -28.73 37.22
C TRP A 335 -9.02 -28.46 37.59
N ALA A 336 -9.34 -27.32 38.22
CA ALA A 336 -10.70 -26.86 38.49
C ALA A 336 -11.39 -26.28 37.23
#